data_AF-A0A961RX49-F1
#
_entry.id   AF-A0A961RX49-F1
#
_cell.length_a   1.000
_cell.length_b   1.000
_cell.length_c   1.000
_cell.angle_alpha   90.00
_cell.angle_beta   90.00
_cell.angle_gamma   90.00
#
_symmetry.space_group_name_H-M   'P 1'
#
loop_
_entity.id
_entity.type
_entity.pdbx_description
1 polymer ?
#
loop_
_entity_poly.entity_id
_entity_poly.type
_entity_poly.pdbx_seq_one_letter_code
_entity_poly.pdbx_strand_id
1 'polypeptide(L)' 'DDNPLVNAPHTAQTVTADEWNHAYSRSTAADPAGRGLASKYWPPVARVDNVHGDRNLVCSCPPMEAYAKAG' A
#
# COMPACT_ATOMS: atom_id res chain seq x y z
N ASP A 1 0.31 -16.00 -7.94
CA ASP A 1 0.57 -14.61 -8.37
C ASP A 1 -0.31 -13.61 -7.65
N ASP A 2 -1.64 -13.72 -7.67
CA ASP A 2 -2.52 -12.89 -6.83
C ASP A 2 -2.80 -13.55 -5.46
N ASN A 3 -2.15 -13.07 -4.40
CA ASN A 3 -2.40 -13.55 -3.03
C ASN A 3 -1.99 -12.49 -1.97
N PRO A 4 -2.42 -12.64 -0.71
CA PRO A 4 -2.14 -11.65 0.33
C PRO A 4 -0.66 -11.37 0.57
N LEU A 5 0.23 -12.37 0.42
CA LEU A 5 1.66 -12.21 0.68
C LEU A 5 2.37 -11.45 -0.44
N VAL A 6 2.01 -11.75 -1.70
CA VAL A 6 2.57 -11.05 -2.87
C VAL A 6 2.11 -9.60 -2.92
N ASN A 7 0.86 -9.32 -2.54
CA ASN A 7 0.28 -7.98 -2.58
C ASN A 7 0.47 -7.17 -1.29
N ALA A 8 1.07 -7.75 -0.25
CA ALA A 8 1.38 -7.02 0.97
C ALA A 8 2.48 -5.96 0.72
N PRO A 9 2.47 -4.82 1.45
CA PRO A 9 1.46 -4.43 2.44
C PRO A 9 0.22 -3.76 1.80
N HIS A 10 -0.94 -3.93 2.45
CA HIS A 10 -2.20 -3.32 2.02
C HIS A 10 -2.46 -1.99 2.75
N THR A 11 -2.54 -0.90 2.00
CA THR A 11 -2.83 0.44 2.54
C THR A 11 -4.32 0.61 2.85
N ALA A 12 -4.65 1.61 3.68
CA ALA A 12 -6.05 1.97 3.93
C ALA A 12 -6.79 2.26 2.62
N GLN A 13 -6.19 3.08 1.75
CA GLN A 13 -6.75 3.43 0.43
C GLN A 13 -7.05 2.20 -0.43
N THR A 14 -6.14 1.20 -0.45
CA THR A 14 -6.33 -0.03 -1.23
C THR A 14 -7.51 -0.84 -0.69
N VAL A 15 -7.62 -0.96 0.63
CA VAL A 15 -8.69 -1.73 1.29
C VAL A 15 -10.05 -1.02 1.19
N THR A 16 -10.06 0.31 1.19
CA THR A 16 -11.30 1.12 1.13
C THR A 16 -11.72 1.51 -0.29
N ALA A 17 -10.96 1.11 -1.32
CA ALA A 17 -11.33 1.35 -2.71
C ALA A 17 -12.72 0.76 -3.02
N ASP A 18 -13.47 1.36 -3.96
CA ASP A 18 -14.80 0.87 -4.34
C ASP A 18 -14.73 -0.53 -4.95
N GLU A 19 -13.80 -0.73 -5.87
CA GLU A 19 -13.53 -2.01 -6.53
C GLU A 19 -12.55 -2.86 -5.74
N TRP A 20 -12.68 -4.19 -5.85
CA TRP A 20 -11.77 -5.13 -5.22
C TRP A 20 -11.54 -6.34 -6.13
N ASN A 21 -10.47 -6.25 -6.91
CA ASN A 21 -10.15 -7.21 -7.96
C ASN A 21 -9.06 -8.20 -7.49
N HIS A 22 -9.19 -8.70 -6.26
CA HIS A 22 -8.32 -9.72 -5.69
C HIS A 22 -9.10 -11.01 -5.40
N ALA A 23 -8.46 -12.16 -5.55
CA ALA A 23 -9.03 -13.48 -5.27
C ALA A 23 -9.23 -13.80 -3.77
N TYR A 24 -8.90 -12.86 -2.87
CA TYR A 24 -9.06 -12.95 -1.42
C TYR A 24 -9.83 -11.74 -0.90
N SER A 25 -10.42 -11.78 0.29
CA SER A 25 -11.24 -10.67 0.78
C SER A 25 -10.42 -9.48 1.31
N ARG A 26 -11.07 -8.32 1.38
CA ARG A 26 -10.56 -7.13 2.10
C ARG A 26 -10.22 -7.43 3.57
N SER A 27 -11.02 -8.28 4.24
CA SER A 27 -10.76 -8.67 5.63
C SER A 27 -9.49 -9.49 5.78
N THR A 28 -9.21 -10.42 4.86
CA THR A 28 -7.94 -11.16 4.85
C THR A 28 -6.75 -10.23 4.64
N ALA A 29 -6.91 -9.17 3.85
CA ALA A 29 -5.87 -8.16 3.63
C ALA A 29 -5.64 -7.26 4.87
N ALA A 30 -6.72 -6.75 5.45
CA ALA A 30 -6.68 -5.72 6.49
C ALA A 30 -6.52 -6.28 7.91
N ASP A 31 -7.14 -7.42 8.20
CA ASP A 31 -7.12 -8.04 9.54
C ASP A 31 -7.04 -9.58 9.44
N PRO A 32 -5.92 -10.12 8.92
CA PRO A 32 -5.78 -11.57 8.72
C PRO A 32 -5.87 -12.39 10.02
N ALA A 33 -5.66 -11.77 11.18
CA ALA A 33 -5.68 -12.42 12.49
C ALA A 33 -6.97 -12.14 13.27
N GLY A 34 -7.94 -11.41 12.70
CA GLY A 34 -9.21 -11.10 13.35
C GLY A 34 -9.08 -10.35 14.67
N ARG A 35 -8.04 -9.52 14.83
CA ARG A 35 -7.75 -8.80 16.09
C ARG A 35 -8.59 -7.53 16.27
N GLY A 36 -9.37 -7.17 15.26
CA GLY A 36 -10.17 -5.96 15.24
C GLY A 36 -9.36 -4.75 14.75
N LEU A 37 -10.09 -3.77 14.18
CA LEU A 37 -9.48 -2.60 13.53
C LEU A 37 -9.24 -1.42 14.46
N ALA A 38 -9.69 -1.50 15.73
CA ALA A 38 -9.65 -0.38 16.67
C ALA A 38 -8.22 0.14 16.96
N SER A 39 -7.23 -0.76 16.92
CA SER A 39 -5.81 -0.42 17.10
C SER A 39 -4.96 -0.80 15.88
N LYS A 40 -5.59 -0.90 14.70
CA LYS A 40 -4.89 -1.31 13.47
C LYS A 40 -3.90 -0.23 13.03
N TYR A 41 -2.64 -0.61 12.91
CA TYR A 41 -1.65 0.18 12.18
C TYR A 41 -1.84 0.01 10.67
N TRP A 42 -1.97 1.13 9.97
CA TRP A 42 -2.10 1.15 8.51
C TRP A 42 -0.73 1.42 7.86
N PRO A 43 -0.28 0.54 6.94
CA PRO A 43 0.85 0.85 6.08
C PRO A 43 0.55 2.12 5.26
N PRO A 44 1.43 3.15 5.30
CA PRO A 44 1.17 4.42 4.62
C PRO A 44 1.33 4.32 3.10
N VAL A 45 2.11 3.35 2.61
CA VAL A 45 2.37 3.11 1.19
C VAL A 45 2.30 1.63 0.88
N ALA A 46 2.04 1.32 -0.40
CA ALA A 46 2.16 -0.04 -0.93
C ALA A 46 3.64 -0.45 -1.02
N ARG A 47 3.90 -1.66 -1.54
CA ARG A 47 5.26 -2.17 -1.71
C ARG A 47 6.10 -1.22 -2.59
N VAL A 48 7.30 -0.89 -2.10
CA VAL A 48 8.26 -0.02 -2.79
C VAL A 48 8.87 -0.74 -4.00
N ASP A 49 8.98 -0.03 -5.13
CA ASP A 49 9.76 -0.48 -6.28
C ASP A 49 11.23 -0.10 -6.12
N ASN A 50 12.01 -1.05 -5.63
CA ASN A 50 13.44 -0.85 -5.39
C ASN A 50 14.23 -0.65 -6.69
N VAL A 51 13.91 -1.39 -7.76
CA VAL A 51 14.67 -1.35 -9.01
C VAL A 51 14.47 -0.01 -9.71
N HIS A 52 13.26 0.54 -9.65
CA HIS A 52 13.01 1.90 -10.12
C HIS A 52 13.85 2.93 -9.36
N GLY A 53 13.91 2.82 -8.02
CA GLY A 53 14.70 3.70 -7.17
C GLY A 53 16.19 3.67 -7.51
N ASP A 54 16.77 2.49 -7.71
CA ASP A 54 18.18 2.33 -8.07
C ASP A 54 18.50 2.92 -9.46
N ARG A 55 17.55 2.87 -10.39
CA ARG A 55 17.70 3.40 -11.76
C ARG A 55 17.44 4.91 -11.86
N ASN A 56 16.67 5.49 -10.94
CA ASN A 56 16.25 6.89 -10.94
C ASN A 56 16.64 7.54 -9.61
N LEU A 57 17.94 7.64 -9.36
CA LEU A 57 18.46 8.09 -8.08
C LEU A 57 18.06 9.55 -7.78
N VAL A 58 17.20 9.71 -6.78
CA VAL A 58 16.82 11.00 -6.19
C VAL A 58 17.14 10.96 -4.70
N CYS A 59 18.19 11.67 -4.28
CA CYS A 59 18.70 11.67 -2.91
C CYS A 59 18.53 13.01 -2.17
N SER A 60 17.72 13.91 -2.74
CA SER A 60 17.32 15.18 -2.14
C SER A 60 15.80 15.34 -2.30
N CYS A 61 15.17 16.16 -1.46
CA CYS A 61 13.75 16.42 -1.56
C CYS A 61 13.37 16.93 -2.97
N PRO A 62 12.42 16.30 -3.67
CA PRO A 62 11.76 16.89 -4.82
C PRO A 62 11.14 18.27 -4.50
N PRO A 63 10.94 19.12 -5.53
CA PRO A 63 10.23 20.38 -5.36
C PRO A 63 8.78 20.14 -4.87
N MET A 64 8.19 21.12 -4.18
CA MET A 64 6.90 20.93 -3.51
C MET A 64 5.76 20.57 -4.46
N GLU A 65 5.83 21.07 -5.70
CA GLU A 65 4.90 20.80 -6.78
C GLU A 65 4.81 19.29 -7.11
N ALA A 66 5.88 18.53 -6.85
CA ALA A 66 5.89 17.08 -7.05
C ALA A 66 4.94 16.35 -6.08
N TYR A 67 4.66 16.90 -4.90
CA TYR A 67 3.78 16.30 -3.90
C TYR A 67 2.30 16.67 -4.10
N ALA A 68 1.98 17.62 -4.98
CA ALA A 68 0.61 18.08 -5.18
C ALA A 68 -0.35 17.00 -5.71
N LYS A 69 0.18 15.88 -6.24
CA LYS A 69 -0.59 14.73 -6.73
C LYS A 69 -0.58 13.52 -5.78
N ALA A 70 0.10 13.60 -4.64
CA ALA A 70 0.34 12.48 -3.75
C ALA A 70 -0.74 12.29 -2.64
N GLY A 71 -1.92 12.89 -2.82
CA GLY A 71 -3.04 12.86 -1.85
C GLY A 71 -4.29 12.22 -2.43
#